data_AF-A0A4V1L174-F1
#
_entry.id   AF-A0A4V1L174-F1
#
_cell.length_a   1.000
_cell.length_b   1.000
_cell.length_c   1.000
_cell.angle_alpha   90.00
_cell.angle_beta   90.00
_cell.angle_gamma   90.00
#
_symmetry.space_group_name_H-M   'P 1'
#
loop_
_entity.id
_entity.type
_entity.pdbx_description
1 polymer ?
#
loop_
_entity_poly.entity_id
_entity_poly.type
_entity_poly.pdbx_seq_one_letter_code
_entity_poly.pdbx_strand_id
1 'polypeptide(L)'
;MFDLEDSGLYDLLNETYNALNVDARVLAATGARTIFDRASELLKIDPALTFGQKLDELQAKGHISSSERAHLDILTDAGGAAAHRGWKPKPGQLDTIMSIVESFIHRKFVLESEVKRLKAQLPRRQKRKKKT
;
A
#
# COMPACT_ATOMS: atom_id res chain seq x y z
N MET A 1 -10.39 12.31 -0.66
CA MET A 1 -9.11 12.36 -1.38
C MET A 1 -8.02 12.31 -0.32
N PHE A 2 -7.12 11.33 -0.39
CA PHE A 2 -6.10 11.11 0.64
C PHE A 2 -5.15 12.31 0.72
N ASP A 3 -4.87 12.79 1.93
CA ASP A 3 -3.88 13.84 2.16
C ASP A 3 -2.49 13.20 2.12
N LEU A 4 -1.99 12.97 0.91
CA LEU A 4 -0.65 12.43 0.67
C LEU A 4 0.30 13.62 0.48
N GLU A 5 1.27 13.76 1.38
CA GLU A 5 2.25 14.85 1.33
C GLU A 5 3.21 14.74 0.12
N ASP A 6 3.29 13.56 -0.53
CA ASP A 6 4.10 13.32 -1.74
C ASP A 6 3.23 13.39 -3.01
N SER A 7 3.46 14.40 -3.85
CA SER A 7 2.74 14.57 -5.12
C SER A 7 2.95 13.39 -6.07
N GLY A 8 4.15 12.78 -6.07
CA GLY A 8 4.47 11.66 -6.95
C GLY A 8 3.65 10.39 -6.64
N LEU A 9 3.53 10.01 -5.37
CA LEU A 9 2.69 8.89 -4.96
C LEU A 9 1.20 9.14 -5.28
N TYR A 10 0.74 10.37 -5.05
CA TYR A 10 -0.63 10.77 -5.39
C TYR A 10 -0.92 10.66 -6.89
N ASP A 11 0.00 11.14 -7.74
CA ASP A 11 -0.13 11.06 -9.20
C ASP A 11 -0.14 9.61 -9.69
N LEU A 12 0.75 8.75 -9.17
CA LEU A 12 0.77 7.31 -9.49
C LEU A 12 -0.53 6.60 -9.11
N LEU A 13 -1.13 6.95 -7.96
CA LEU A 13 -2.45 6.45 -7.58
C LEU A 13 -3.51 6.89 -8.58
N ASN A 14 -3.57 8.17 -8.95
CA ASN A 14 -4.54 8.66 -9.93
C ASN A 14 -4.39 7.99 -11.30
N GLU A 15 -3.17 7.86 -11.80
CA GLU A 15 -2.90 7.18 -13.07
C GLU A 15 -3.35 5.72 -13.02
N THR A 16 -3.09 5.03 -11.91
CA THR A 16 -3.52 3.65 -11.71
C THR A 16 -5.05 3.53 -11.65
N TYR A 17 -5.73 4.44 -10.93
CA TYR A 17 -7.20 4.48 -10.92
C TYR A 17 -7.80 4.84 -12.28
N ASN A 18 -7.16 5.72 -13.05
CA ASN A 18 -7.58 6.02 -14.41
C ASN A 18 -7.45 4.79 -15.31
N ALA A 19 -6.38 4.00 -15.16
CA ALA A 19 -6.23 2.72 -15.85
C ALA A 19 -7.33 1.71 -15.46
N LEU A 20 -7.74 1.67 -14.19
CA LEU A 20 -8.87 0.85 -13.73
C LEU A 20 -10.19 1.29 -14.37
N ASN A 21 -10.45 2.60 -14.40
CA ASN A 21 -11.70 3.16 -14.94
C ASN A 21 -11.95 2.82 -16.41
N VAL A 22 -10.89 2.53 -17.18
CA VAL A 22 -10.97 2.18 -18.61
C VAL A 22 -10.69 0.70 -18.90
N ASP A 23 -10.72 -0.17 -17.89
CA ASP A 23 -10.37 -1.61 -17.97
C ASP A 23 -8.96 -1.89 -18.54
N ALA A 24 -8.01 -0.96 -18.37
CA ALA A 24 -6.60 -1.15 -18.73
C ALA A 24 -5.86 -1.98 -17.66
N ARG A 25 -6.29 -3.24 -17.50
CA ARG A 25 -5.89 -4.14 -16.40
C ARG A 25 -4.39 -4.42 -16.29
N VAL A 26 -3.69 -4.48 -17.42
CA VAL A 26 -2.23 -4.65 -17.44
C VAL A 26 -1.55 -3.41 -16.86
N LEU A 27 -1.99 -2.21 -17.27
CA LEU A 27 -1.45 -0.95 -16.77
C LEU A 27 -1.77 -0.75 -15.29
N ALA A 28 -2.99 -1.09 -14.86
CA ALA A 28 -3.38 -1.02 -13.45
C ALA A 28 -2.53 -1.94 -12.56
N ALA A 29 -2.28 -3.19 -12.98
CA ALA A 29 -1.42 -4.11 -12.25
C ALA A 29 0.05 -3.65 -12.18
N THR A 30 0.57 -3.11 -13.28
CA THR A 30 1.90 -2.48 -13.29
C THR A 30 1.94 -1.25 -12.39
N GLY A 31 0.91 -0.41 -12.44
CA GLY A 31 0.74 0.78 -11.60
C GLY A 31 0.75 0.44 -10.11
N ALA A 32 0.05 -0.62 -9.70
CA ALA A 32 0.08 -1.10 -8.31
C ALA A 32 1.50 -1.47 -7.83
N ARG A 33 2.32 -2.10 -8.69
CA ARG A 33 3.73 -2.39 -8.40
C ARG A 33 4.55 -1.11 -8.27
N THR A 34 4.33 -0.13 -9.16
CA THR A 34 5.03 1.17 -9.13
C THR A 34 4.66 1.99 -7.90
N ILE A 35 3.38 1.97 -7.50
CA ILE A 35 2.90 2.61 -6.26
C ILE A 35 3.61 2.00 -5.05
N PHE A 36 3.70 0.67 -4.96
CA PHE A 36 4.44 0.02 -3.88
C PHE A 36 5.92 0.47 -3.88
N ASP A 37 6.55 0.52 -5.05
CA ASP A 37 7.95 0.90 -5.18
C ASP A 37 8.20 2.32 -4.64
N ARG A 38 7.41 3.29 -5.12
CA ARG A 38 7.48 4.68 -4.65
C ARG A 38 7.21 4.80 -3.14
N ALA A 39 6.19 4.10 -2.65
CA ALA A 39 5.87 4.08 -1.24
C ALA A 39 7.00 3.51 -0.37
N SER A 40 7.72 2.49 -0.86
CA SER A 40 8.88 1.95 -0.14
C SER A 40 10.02 2.98 -0.02
N GLU A 41 10.26 3.78 -1.06
CA GLU A 41 11.27 4.86 -1.03
C GLU A 41 10.91 5.94 -0.02
N LEU A 42 9.63 6.31 0.07
CA LEU A 42 9.14 7.26 1.07
C LEU A 42 9.39 6.76 2.50
N LEU A 43 9.38 5.44 2.69
CA LEU A 43 9.75 4.76 3.94
C LEU A 43 11.26 4.55 4.10
N LYS A 44 12.09 5.25 3.30
CA LYS A 44 13.56 5.23 3.37
C LYS A 44 14.16 3.84 3.13
N ILE A 45 13.57 3.10 2.20
CA ILE A 45 14.15 1.90 1.61
C ILE A 45 14.97 2.31 0.40
N ASP A 46 16.12 1.67 0.21
CA ASP A 46 17.02 1.99 -0.91
C ASP A 46 16.34 1.66 -2.26
N PRO A 47 16.20 2.64 -3.18
CA PRO A 47 15.55 2.43 -4.47
C PRO A 47 16.28 1.41 -5.36
N ALA A 48 17.60 1.20 -5.17
CA ALA A 48 18.41 0.29 -5.97
C ALA A 48 18.19 -1.20 -5.64
N LEU A 49 17.48 -1.50 -4.55
CA LEU A 49 17.21 -2.87 -4.14
C LEU A 49 16.21 -3.56 -5.06
N THR A 50 16.31 -4.88 -5.16
CA THR A 50 15.26 -5.70 -5.77
C THR A 50 13.98 -5.67 -4.92
N PHE A 51 12.81 -5.94 -5.51
CA PHE A 51 11.54 -5.98 -4.76
C PHE A 51 11.58 -6.93 -3.56
N GLY A 52 12.19 -8.11 -3.70
CA GLY A 52 12.37 -9.04 -2.58
C GLY A 52 13.20 -8.44 -1.44
N GLN A 53 14.31 -7.78 -1.76
CA GLN A 53 15.15 -7.09 -0.78
C GLN A 53 14.43 -5.90 -0.14
N LYS A 54 13.65 -5.13 -0.91
CA LYS A 54 12.81 -4.03 -0.38
C LYS A 54 11.81 -4.57 0.65
N LEU A 55 11.19 -5.72 0.36
CA LEU A 55 10.24 -6.38 1.27
C LEU A 55 10.92 -6.91 2.54
N ASP A 56 12.09 -7.51 2.41
CA ASP A 56 12.90 -7.94 3.56
C ASP A 56 13.26 -6.76 4.47
N GLU A 57 13.70 -5.65 3.88
CA GLU A 57 14.09 -4.46 4.65
C GLU A 57 12.90 -3.76 5.29
N LEU A 58 11.76 -3.65 4.58
CA LEU A 58 10.50 -3.15 5.16
C LEU A 58 10.07 -3.99 6.37
N GLN A 59 10.19 -5.32 6.28
CA GLN A 59 9.84 -6.21 7.37
C GLN A 59 10.82 -6.06 8.54
N ALA A 60 12.12 -6.03 8.26
CA ALA A 60 13.17 -5.89 9.28
C ALA A 60 13.07 -4.56 10.04
N LYS A 61 12.70 -3.46 9.36
CA LYS A 61 12.43 -2.15 9.97
C LYS A 61 11.07 -2.04 10.67
N GLY A 62 10.26 -3.11 10.66
CA GLY A 62 8.93 -3.13 11.28
C GLY A 62 7.88 -2.31 10.53
N HIS A 63 8.15 -1.92 9.28
CA HIS A 63 7.14 -1.26 8.44
C HIS A 63 6.05 -2.25 8.03
N ILE A 64 6.35 -3.53 7.82
CA ILE A 64 5.34 -4.54 7.46
C ILE A 64 5.48 -5.79 8.32
N SER A 65 4.35 -6.45 8.59
CA SER A 65 4.31 -7.79 9.17
C SER A 65 4.71 -8.87 8.16
N SER A 66 4.94 -10.09 8.64
CA SER A 66 5.26 -11.24 7.78
C SER A 66 4.15 -11.57 6.78
N SER A 67 2.88 -11.41 7.18
CA SER A 67 1.73 -11.63 6.28
C SER A 67 1.64 -10.55 5.21
N GLU A 68 1.86 -9.28 5.57
CA GLU A 68 1.94 -8.19 4.61
C GLU A 68 3.07 -8.38 3.61
N ARG A 69 4.25 -8.84 4.06
CA ARG A 69 5.37 -9.17 3.19
C ARG A 69 4.99 -10.22 2.16
N ALA A 70 4.30 -11.29 2.55
CA ALA A 70 3.83 -12.31 1.62
C ALA A 70 2.79 -11.78 0.61
N HIS A 71 1.87 -10.92 1.04
CA HIS A 71 0.89 -10.31 0.13
C HIS A 71 1.55 -9.37 -0.88
N LEU A 72 2.47 -8.53 -0.41
CA LEU A 72 3.18 -7.58 -1.26
C LEU A 72 4.14 -8.28 -2.24
N ASP A 73 4.72 -9.41 -1.85
CA ASP A 73 5.51 -10.25 -2.75
C ASP A 73 4.67 -10.70 -3.97
N ILE A 74 3.47 -11.24 -3.70
CA ILE A 74 2.50 -11.63 -4.76
C ILE A 74 2.13 -10.43 -5.63
N LEU A 75 1.88 -9.26 -5.04
CA LEU A 75 1.57 -8.04 -5.78
C LEU A 75 2.72 -7.65 -6.72
N THR A 76 3.95 -7.64 -6.22
CA THR A 76 5.11 -7.22 -7.01
C THR A 76 5.37 -8.21 -8.15
N ASP A 77 5.21 -9.52 -7.92
CA ASP A 77 5.33 -10.51 -8.98
C ASP A 77 4.20 -10.37 -10.01
N ALA A 78 2.94 -10.15 -9.59
CA ALA A 78 1.81 -9.96 -10.49
C ALA A 78 1.99 -8.75 -11.41
N GLY A 79 2.45 -7.61 -10.87
CA GLY A 79 2.79 -6.44 -11.69
C GLY A 79 3.91 -6.72 -12.69
N GLY A 80 4.92 -7.52 -12.30
CA GLY A 80 5.98 -7.96 -13.22
C GLY A 80 5.49 -8.91 -14.30
N ALA A 81 4.57 -9.82 -13.94
CA ALA A 81 3.92 -10.72 -14.87
C ALA A 81 3.15 -9.94 -15.94
N ALA A 82 2.43 -8.90 -15.52
CA ALA A 82 1.68 -8.03 -16.40
C ALA A 82 2.59 -7.23 -17.33
N ALA A 83 3.65 -6.61 -16.78
CA ALA A 83 4.56 -5.78 -17.54
C ALA A 83 5.43 -6.55 -18.54
N HIS A 84 5.90 -7.75 -18.17
CA HIS A 84 6.96 -8.42 -18.93
C HIS A 84 6.61 -9.83 -19.42
N ARG A 85 5.66 -10.52 -18.79
CA ARG A 85 5.36 -11.94 -19.09
C ARG A 85 4.06 -12.14 -19.87
N GLY A 86 3.42 -11.05 -20.31
CA GLY A 86 2.18 -11.09 -21.08
C GLY A 86 0.95 -11.56 -20.29
N TRP A 87 1.05 -11.63 -18.95
CA TRP A 87 -0.06 -12.05 -18.12
C TRP A 87 -1.09 -10.93 -17.97
N LYS A 88 -2.35 -11.18 -18.34
CA LYS A 88 -3.44 -10.21 -18.16
C LYS A 88 -4.32 -10.62 -16.97
N PRO A 89 -4.40 -9.82 -15.90
CA PRO A 89 -5.25 -10.16 -14.77
C PRO A 89 -6.74 -10.23 -15.17
N LYS A 90 -7.45 -11.17 -14.57
CA LYS A 90 -8.92 -11.16 -14.51
C LYS A 90 -9.39 -10.10 -13.52
N PRO A 91 -10.61 -9.57 -13.64
CA PRO A 91 -11.14 -8.54 -12.74
C PRO A 91 -10.92 -8.85 -11.25
N GLY A 92 -11.35 -10.01 -10.75
CA GLY A 92 -11.15 -10.36 -9.33
C GLY A 92 -9.69 -10.54 -8.90
N GLN A 93 -8.78 -10.85 -9.83
CA GLN A 93 -7.34 -10.86 -9.53
C GLN A 93 -6.80 -9.44 -9.40
N LEU A 94 -7.27 -8.53 -10.26
CA LEU A 94 -6.91 -7.12 -10.18
C LEU A 94 -7.46 -6.46 -8.92
N ASP A 95 -8.71 -6.78 -8.54
CA ASP A 95 -9.30 -6.31 -7.27
C ASP A 95 -8.45 -6.72 -6.07
N THR A 96 -7.91 -7.95 -6.11
CA THR A 96 -6.99 -8.45 -5.07
C THR A 96 -5.68 -7.66 -5.04
N ILE A 97 -5.08 -7.41 -6.22
CA ILE A 97 -3.85 -6.59 -6.34
C ILE A 97 -4.09 -5.18 -5.78
N MET A 98 -5.20 -4.55 -6.15
CA MET A 98 -5.54 -3.20 -5.68
C MET A 98 -5.79 -3.17 -4.17
N SER A 99 -6.50 -4.16 -3.64
CA SER A 99 -6.73 -4.29 -2.20
C SER A 99 -5.42 -4.36 -1.40
N ILE A 100 -4.42 -5.08 -1.91
CA ILE A 100 -3.11 -5.22 -1.27
C ILE A 100 -2.38 -3.87 -1.22
N VAL A 101 -2.27 -3.16 -2.35
CA VAL A 101 -1.55 -1.87 -2.39
C VAL A 101 -2.30 -0.79 -1.62
N GLU A 102 -3.62 -0.69 -1.74
CA GLU A 102 -4.43 0.29 -1.02
C GLU A 102 -4.34 0.08 0.48
N SER A 103 -4.39 -1.18 0.95
CA SER A 103 -4.21 -1.51 2.36
C SER A 103 -2.82 -1.12 2.88
N PHE A 104 -1.79 -1.28 2.05
CA PHE A 104 -0.43 -0.85 2.40
C PHE A 104 -0.33 0.67 2.49
N ILE A 105 -0.81 1.40 1.47
CA ILE A 105 -0.79 2.87 1.46
C ILE A 105 -1.60 3.44 2.61
N HIS A 106 -2.82 2.95 2.84
CA HIS A 106 -3.68 3.43 3.92
C HIS A 106 -2.99 3.28 5.28
N ARG A 107 -2.45 2.10 5.59
CA ARG A 107 -1.79 1.86 6.88
C ARG A 107 -0.51 2.67 7.07
N LYS A 108 0.24 2.96 6.00
CA LYS A 108 1.53 3.66 6.11
C LYS A 108 1.43 5.17 6.09
N PHE A 109 0.50 5.72 5.30
CA PHE A 109 0.47 7.16 5.03
C PHE A 109 -0.81 7.83 5.53
N VAL A 110 -1.90 7.09 5.78
CA VAL A 110 -3.21 7.69 6.07
C VAL A 110 -3.64 7.43 7.51
N LEU A 111 -3.65 6.15 7.94
CA LEU A 111 -4.28 5.68 9.17
C LEU A 111 -3.77 6.39 10.43
N GLU A 112 -2.47 6.65 10.53
CA GLU A 112 -1.86 7.34 11.68
C GLU A 112 -2.51 8.71 11.93
N SER A 113 -2.73 9.49 10.86
CA SER A 113 -3.36 10.81 10.96
C SER A 113 -4.83 10.70 11.39
N GLU A 114 -5.56 9.73 10.83
CA GLU A 114 -6.97 9.48 11.14
C GLU A 114 -7.16 9.04 12.59
N VAL A 115 -6.28 8.15 13.08
CA VAL A 115 -6.28 7.67 14.46
C VAL A 115 -5.99 8.81 15.43
N LYS A 116 -5.05 9.71 15.11
CA LYS A 116 -4.76 10.89 15.93
C LYS A 116 -5.96 11.83 16.01
N ARG A 117 -6.62 12.12 14.88
CA ARG A 117 -7.86 12.93 14.86
C ARG A 117 -8.96 12.28 15.69
N LEU A 118 -9.20 10.98 15.50
CA LEU A 118 -10.21 10.24 16.24
C LEU A 118 -9.94 10.28 17.75
N LYS A 119 -8.70 10.03 18.17
CA LYS A 119 -8.29 10.06 19.58
C LYS A 119 -8.56 11.41 20.24
N ALA A 120 -8.38 12.53 19.51
CA ALA A 120 -8.66 13.86 20.02
C ALA A 120 -10.16 14.13 20.27
N GLN A 121 -11.04 13.39 19.59
CA GLN A 121 -12.50 13.52 19.70
C GLN A 121 -13.11 12.57 20.75
N LEU A 122 -12.37 11.57 21.22
CA LEU A 122 -12.88 10.61 22.20
C LEU A 122 -13.06 11.28 23.59
N PRO A 123 -14.19 11.04 24.28
CA PRO A 123 -14.39 11.53 25.64
C PRO A 123 -13.37 10.92 26.61
N ARG A 124 -13.02 11.66 27.66
CA ARG A 124 -12.09 11.19 28.69
C ARG A 124 -12.62 9.91 29.33
N ARG A 125 -11.75 8.90 29.43
CA ARG A 125 -12.09 7.61 30.06
C ARG A 125 -12.52 7.85 31.51
N GLN A 126 -13.70 7.35 31.88
CA GLN A 126 -14.17 7.39 33.26
C GLN A 126 -13.21 6.62 34.17
N LYS A 127 -12.89 7.18 35.34
CA LYS A 127 -12.06 6.49 36.34
C LYS A 127 -12.81 5.24 36.81
N ARG A 128 -12.14 4.09 36.74
CA ARG A 128 -12.70 2.82 37.21
C ARG A 128 -12.96 2.93 38.72
N LYS A 129 -14.18 2.61 39.17
CA LYS A 129 -14.49 2.54 40.62
C LYS A 129 -13.54 1.53 41.26
N LYS A 130 -12.90 1.89 42.39
CA LYS A 130 -12.11 0.94 43.18
C LYS A 130 -13.07 -0.14 43.70
N LYS A 131 -12.72 -1.43 43.53
CA LYS A 131 -13.42 -2.51 44.23
C LYS A 131 -13.26 -2.25 45.73
N THR A 132 -14.39 -2.11 46.42
CA THR A 132 -14.48 -2.05 47.88
C THR A 132 -14.26 -3.44 48.44
#